data_AF-A0A6P0K8M8-F1
#
_entry.id   AF-A0A6P0K8M8-F1
#
_cell.length_a   1.000
_cell.length_b   1.000
_cell.length_c   1.000
_cell.angle_alpha   90.00
_cell.angle_beta   90.00
_cell.angle_gamma   90.00
#
_symmetry.space_group_name_H-M   'P 1'
#
loop_
_entity.id
_entity.type
_entity.pdbx_description
1 polymer ?
#
loop_
_entity_poly.entity_id
_entity_poly.type
_entity_poly.pdbx_seq_one_letter_code
_entity_poly.pdbx_strand_id
1 'polypeptide(L)'
;MIGYAPVGTILTANPGDRIADEPQTIEEKAKQMAVDTYDITGERVKVPTYFIVKYPDGETKALHHVRDAKEISDIIRQMHLEEEDTQESGEVKHWLNWVGLFFIMAFALMTTTILVGIF
;
A
#
# COMPACT_ATOMS: atom_id res chain seq x y z
N MET A 1 -45.28 -29.89 13.31
CA MET A 1 -44.56 -28.67 13.72
C MET A 1 -43.61 -28.32 12.58
N ILE A 2 -43.91 -27.24 11.84
CA ILE A 2 -43.18 -25.95 11.81
C ILE A 2 -41.81 -26.11 11.09
N GLY A 3 -41.44 -25.33 10.08
CA GLY A 3 -41.94 -24.00 9.75
C GLY A 3 -41.61 -23.54 8.33
N TYR A 4 -42.39 -22.55 7.92
CA TYR A 4 -42.20 -21.74 6.72
C TYR A 4 -40.85 -21.02 6.82
N ALA A 5 -39.94 -21.30 5.89
CA ALA A 5 -38.82 -20.39 5.63
C ALA A 5 -39.42 -19.14 4.96
N PRO A 6 -39.27 -17.93 5.53
CA PRO A 6 -39.67 -16.73 4.82
C PRO A 6 -38.76 -16.62 3.60
N VAL A 7 -39.34 -16.31 2.44
CA VAL A 7 -38.62 -15.92 1.24
C VAL A 7 -37.96 -14.57 1.53
N GLY A 8 -36.84 -14.62 2.26
CA GLY A 8 -35.91 -13.53 2.43
C GLY A 8 -34.98 -13.56 1.24
N THR A 9 -34.79 -12.40 0.61
CA THR A 9 -33.81 -12.10 -0.43
C THR A 9 -32.60 -13.02 -0.32
N ILE A 10 -32.29 -13.78 -1.37
CA ILE A 10 -31.04 -14.55 -1.44
C ILE A 10 -29.90 -13.53 -1.43
N LEU A 11 -29.42 -13.19 -0.23
CA LEU A 11 -28.24 -12.38 -0.07
C LEU A 11 -27.06 -13.28 -0.42
N THR A 12 -26.34 -12.93 -1.47
CA THR A 12 -25.20 -13.70 -2.03
C THR A 12 -23.99 -13.78 -1.08
N ALA A 13 -24.12 -13.27 0.15
CA ALA A 13 -23.06 -13.16 1.15
C ALA A 13 -23.30 -14.13 2.31
N ASN A 14 -22.20 -14.60 2.91
CA ASN A 14 -22.25 -15.43 4.11
C ASN A 14 -22.92 -14.66 5.26
N PRO A 15 -23.64 -15.33 6.18
CA PRO A 15 -24.29 -14.64 7.29
C PRO A 15 -23.34 -13.78 8.15
N GLY A 16 -22.09 -14.21 8.34
CA GLY A 16 -21.05 -13.45 9.06
C GLY A 16 -20.48 -12.26 8.28
N ASP A 17 -20.71 -12.22 6.97
CA ASP A 17 -20.32 -11.13 6.06
C ASP A 17 -21.38 -10.03 5.97
N ARG A 18 -22.45 -10.13 6.79
CA ARG A 18 -23.48 -9.11 6.84
C ARG A 18 -22.99 -7.91 7.64
N ILE A 19 -23.23 -6.73 7.10
CA ILE A 19 -23.03 -5.48 7.82
C ILE A 19 -24.24 -5.28 8.71
N ALA A 20 -23.99 -5.02 9.99
CA ALA A 20 -25.03 -4.73 10.94
C ALA A 20 -25.81 -3.46 10.52
N ASP A 21 -27.13 -3.49 10.69
CA ASP A 21 -27.98 -2.32 10.46
C ASP A 21 -27.70 -1.21 11.49
N GLU A 22 -27.25 -1.60 12.69
CA GLU A 22 -26.83 -0.71 13.76
C GLU A 22 -25.33 -0.35 13.66
N PRO A 23 -24.94 0.88 14.01
CA PRO A 23 -23.54 1.28 14.00
C PRO A 23 -22.75 0.51 15.08
N GLN A 24 -21.64 -0.09 14.66
CA GLN A 24 -20.72 -0.84 15.53
C GLN A 24 -19.40 -0.09 15.73
N THR A 25 -18.79 -0.31 16.88
CA THR A 25 -17.43 0.16 17.21
C THR A 25 -16.36 -0.56 16.38
N ILE A 26 -15.15 -0.01 16.35
CA ILE A 26 -14.02 -0.64 15.63
C ILE A 26 -13.67 -1.98 16.27
N GLU A 27 -13.70 -2.05 17.61
CA GLU A 27 -13.38 -3.24 18.40
C GLU A 27 -14.39 -4.38 18.16
N GLU A 28 -15.66 -4.04 17.93
CA GLU A 28 -16.69 -5.01 17.57
C GLU A 28 -16.49 -5.52 16.14
N LYS A 29 -16.24 -4.62 15.19
CA LYS A 29 -15.97 -4.97 13.79
C LYS A 29 -14.70 -5.83 13.65
N ALA A 30 -13.68 -5.58 14.47
CA ALA A 30 -12.45 -6.36 14.49
C ALA A 30 -12.64 -7.82 14.93
N LYS A 31 -13.71 -8.11 15.70
CA LYS A 31 -14.05 -9.47 16.15
C LYS A 31 -14.96 -10.20 15.19
N GLN A 32 -15.50 -9.52 14.18
CA GLN A 32 -16.48 -10.11 13.28
C GLN A 32 -15.81 -11.03 12.26
N MET A 33 -16.35 -12.25 12.14
CA MET A 33 -15.84 -13.30 11.26
C MET A 33 -16.85 -13.58 10.14
N ALA A 34 -16.39 -13.48 8.88
CA ALA A 34 -17.17 -13.83 7.70
C ALA A 34 -17.31 -15.36 7.57
N VAL A 35 -16.25 -16.08 7.93
CA VAL A 35 -16.19 -17.55 7.92
C VAL A 35 -15.44 -18.04 9.16
N ASP A 36 -16.02 -19.00 9.88
CA ASP A 36 -15.33 -19.79 10.92
C ASP A 36 -15.90 -21.22 10.84
N THR A 37 -15.33 -22.04 9.94
CA THR A 37 -15.78 -23.42 9.70
C THR A 37 -14.60 -24.31 9.35
N TYR A 38 -14.80 -25.62 9.42
CA TYR A 38 -13.88 -26.60 8.85
C TYR A 38 -14.05 -26.67 7.34
N ASP A 39 -12.94 -26.74 6.61
CA ASP A 39 -12.93 -27.01 5.18
C ASP A 39 -13.05 -28.52 4.89
N ILE A 40 -12.98 -28.89 3.61
CA ILE A 40 -13.06 -30.30 3.19
C ILE A 40 -11.86 -31.14 3.65
N THR A 41 -10.73 -30.51 4.00
CA THR A 41 -9.53 -31.19 4.49
C THR A 41 -9.55 -31.39 6.01
N GLY A 42 -10.52 -30.79 6.70
CA GLY A 42 -10.62 -30.79 8.16
C GLY A 42 -9.80 -29.68 8.83
N GLU A 43 -9.27 -28.74 8.06
CA GLU A 43 -8.62 -27.55 8.56
C GLU A 43 -9.67 -26.50 8.95
N ARG A 44 -9.51 -25.85 10.10
CA ARG A 44 -10.42 -24.80 10.55
C ARG A 44 -10.03 -23.48 9.89
N VAL A 45 -10.84 -23.04 8.94
CA VAL A 45 -10.64 -21.79 8.19
C VAL A 45 -11.37 -20.65 8.88
N LYS A 46 -10.64 -19.55 9.09
CA LYS A 46 -11.11 -18.32 9.73
C LYS A 46 -10.86 -17.14 8.81
N VAL A 47 -11.93 -16.45 8.43
CA VAL A 47 -11.87 -15.26 7.57
C VAL A 47 -12.54 -14.09 8.30
N PRO A 48 -11.80 -13.02 8.64
CA PRO A 48 -12.37 -11.79 9.19
C PRO A 48 -13.29 -11.08 8.21
N THR A 49 -14.32 -10.40 8.70
CA THR A 49 -15.21 -9.58 7.86
C THR A 49 -14.57 -8.23 7.50
N TYR A 50 -13.82 -7.66 8.45
CA TYR A 50 -13.19 -6.34 8.33
C TYR A 50 -11.67 -6.42 8.46
N PHE A 51 -10.98 -5.58 7.70
CA PHE A 51 -9.56 -5.28 7.85
C PHE A 51 -9.40 -4.00 8.67
N ILE A 52 -8.62 -4.08 9.74
CA ILE A 52 -8.31 -2.92 10.57
C ILE A 52 -7.06 -2.24 10.01
N VAL A 53 -7.22 -1.02 9.52
CA VAL A 53 -6.13 -0.21 8.97
C VAL A 53 -5.89 0.97 9.89
N LYS A 54 -4.62 1.23 10.17
CA LYS A 54 -4.15 2.43 10.85
C LYS A 54 -3.44 3.33 9.85
N TYR A 55 -3.96 4.52 9.64
CA TYR A 55 -3.41 5.51 8.73
C TYR A 55 -2.27 6.30 9.39
N PRO A 56 -1.39 6.93 8.58
CA PRO A 56 -0.27 7.74 9.09
C PRO A 56 -0.69 8.92 9.96
N ASP A 57 -1.88 9.46 9.76
CA ASP A 57 -2.47 10.54 10.56
C ASP A 57 -2.98 10.08 11.94
N GLY A 58 -2.93 8.78 12.22
CA GLY A 58 -3.41 8.16 13.45
C GLY A 58 -4.87 7.70 13.40
N GLU A 59 -5.60 7.94 12.31
CA GLU A 59 -6.96 7.44 12.12
C GLU A 59 -6.96 5.90 12.00
N THR A 60 -7.91 5.23 12.64
CA THR A 60 -8.11 3.78 12.51
C THR A 60 -9.46 3.51 11.87
N LYS A 61 -9.48 2.70 10.80
CA LYS A 61 -10.71 2.31 10.11
C LYS A 61 -10.84 0.79 10.05
N ALA A 62 -12.09 0.33 10.13
CA ALA A 62 -12.46 -1.05 9.85
C ALA A 62 -13.07 -1.12 8.46
N LEU A 63 -12.31 -1.63 7.48
CA LEU A 63 -12.69 -1.72 6.07
C LEU A 63 -13.30 -3.08 5.76
N HIS A 64 -14.48 -3.11 5.17
CA HIS A 64 -15.18 -4.33 4.83
C HIS A 64 -14.54 -4.99 3.60
N HIS A 65 -14.19 -6.28 3.69
CA HIS A 65 -13.40 -6.95 2.66
C HIS A 65 -14.02 -6.94 1.24
N VAL A 66 -15.36 -7.00 1.14
CA VAL A 66 -16.06 -6.87 -0.15
C VAL A 66 -16.33 -5.41 -0.54
N ARG A 67 -17.03 -4.64 0.29
CA ARG A 67 -17.50 -3.28 -0.07
C ARG A 67 -16.36 -2.29 -0.27
N ASP A 68 -15.32 -2.40 0.54
CA ASP A 68 -14.22 -1.43 0.57
C ASP A 68 -12.98 -1.98 -0.14
N ALA A 69 -13.14 -3.00 -1.00
CA ALA A 69 -12.07 -3.68 -1.70
C ALA A 69 -11.15 -2.73 -2.49
N LYS A 70 -11.72 -1.66 -3.08
CA LYS A 70 -10.94 -0.64 -3.79
C LYS A 70 -10.02 0.12 -2.84
N GLU A 71 -10.55 0.58 -1.72
CA GLU A 71 -9.78 1.32 -0.71
C GLU A 71 -8.67 0.43 -0.13
N ILE A 72 -9.00 -0.83 0.18
CA ILE A 72 -8.01 -1.83 0.62
C ILE A 72 -6.90 -2.00 -0.42
N SER A 73 -7.26 -2.14 -1.70
CA SER A 73 -6.28 -2.27 -2.78
C SER A 73 -5.40 -1.01 -2.92
N ASP A 74 -5.99 0.17 -2.76
CA ASP A 74 -5.25 1.44 -2.83
C ASP A 74 -4.27 1.59 -1.67
N ILE A 75 -4.65 1.16 -0.46
CA ILE A 75 -3.78 1.15 0.72
C ILE A 75 -2.62 0.17 0.54
N ILE A 76 -2.89 -1.06 0.08
CA ILE A 76 -1.84 -2.05 -0.19
C ILE A 76 -0.86 -1.52 -1.22
N ARG A 77 -1.34 -0.88 -2.29
CA ARG A 77 -0.49 -0.27 -3.31
C ARG A 77 0.36 0.87 -2.74
N GLN A 78 -0.20 1.73 -1.90
CA GLN A 78 0.55 2.82 -1.26
C GLN A 78 1.64 2.28 -0.33
N MET A 79 1.29 1.33 0.55
CA MET A 79 2.26 0.70 1.46
C MET A 79 3.40 0.00 0.72
N HIS A 80 3.09 -0.67 -0.39
CA HIS A 80 4.10 -1.32 -1.23
C HIS A 80 5.05 -0.31 -1.90
N LEU A 81 4.53 0.82 -2.41
CA LEU A 81 5.35 1.87 -3.00
C LEU A 81 6.26 2.55 -1.96
N GLU A 82 5.75 2.82 -0.75
CA GLU A 82 6.56 3.38 0.35
C GLU A 82 7.68 2.42 0.80
N GLU A 83 7.42 1.11 0.77
CA GLU A 83 8.44 0.09 1.04
C GLU A 83 9.54 0.10 -0.03
N GLU A 84 9.18 0.23 -1.31
CA GLU A 84 10.16 0.30 -2.42
C GLU A 84 10.97 1.61 -2.43
N ASP A 85 10.36 2.77 -2.15
CA ASP A 85 11.08 4.06 -2.07
C ASP A 85 12.10 4.12 -0.92
N THR A 86 11.96 3.23 0.07
CA THR A 86 12.95 3.07 1.15
C THR A 86 14.22 2.38 0.64
N GLN A 87 14.18 1.71 -0.53
CA GLN A 87 15.37 1.30 -1.28
C GLN A 87 15.79 2.40 -2.26
N GLU A 88 16.73 3.23 -1.80
CA GLU A 88 17.53 4.17 -2.61
C GLU A 88 16.81 5.40 -3.19
N SER A 89 16.27 6.27 -2.33
CA SER A 89 16.36 7.72 -2.61
C SER A 89 17.77 8.24 -2.31
N GLY A 90 18.75 7.77 -3.09
CA GLY A 90 20.03 8.46 -3.20
C GLY A 90 19.81 9.82 -3.84
N GLU A 91 19.98 10.89 -3.07
CA GLU A 91 20.09 12.27 -3.57
C GLU A 91 21.01 12.29 -4.80
N VAL A 92 20.45 12.41 -6.01
CA VAL A 92 21.25 12.52 -7.23
C VAL A 92 21.91 13.90 -7.23
N LYS A 93 23.06 14.02 -6.56
CA LYS A 93 23.91 15.19 -6.62
C LYS A 93 24.38 15.38 -8.06
N HIS A 94 23.94 16.48 -8.67
CA HIS A 94 24.31 16.85 -10.03
C HIS A 94 25.83 16.80 -10.23
N TRP A 95 26.19 15.87 -11.10
CA TRP A 95 27.50 15.50 -11.61
C TRP A 95 28.11 16.66 -12.42
N LEU A 96 28.82 17.57 -11.74
CA LEU A 96 29.86 18.35 -12.39
C LEU A 96 31.15 18.18 -11.60
N ASN A 97 32.07 17.41 -12.16
CA ASN A 97 33.39 17.21 -11.57
C ASN A 97 34.19 18.50 -11.73
N TRP A 98 34.04 19.42 -10.79
CA TRP A 98 34.71 20.72 -10.75
C TRP A 98 36.23 20.60 -10.89
N VAL A 99 36.80 19.53 -10.35
CA VAL A 99 38.24 19.23 -10.48
C VAL A 99 38.58 18.91 -11.94
N GLY A 100 37.81 18.02 -12.58
CA GLY A 100 37.97 17.71 -14.01
C GLY A 100 37.80 18.94 -14.91
N LEU A 101 36.79 19.77 -14.63
CA LEU A 101 36.54 21.01 -15.37
C LEU A 101 37.69 22.00 -15.23
N PHE A 102 38.27 22.13 -14.04
CA PHE A 102 39.44 22.99 -13.80
C PHE A 102 40.65 22.52 -14.60
N PHE A 103 40.93 21.21 -14.66
CA PHE A 103 42.02 20.67 -15.45
C PHE A 103 41.84 20.89 -16.95
N ILE A 104 40.62 20.72 -17.46
CA ILE A 104 40.30 20.99 -18.87
C ILE A 104 40.54 22.46 -19.20
N MET A 105 40.08 23.38 -18.34
CA MET A 105 40.29 24.82 -18.53
C MET A 105 41.77 25.21 -18.48
N ALA A 106 42.55 24.65 -17.54
CA ALA A 106 43.98 24.91 -17.45
C ALA A 106 44.73 24.43 -18.70
N PHE A 107 44.37 23.25 -19.23
CA PHE A 107 44.97 22.71 -20.45
C PHE A 107 44.63 23.54 -21.69
N ALA A 108 43.38 24.01 -21.81
CA ALA A 108 42.98 24.90 -22.89
C ALA A 108 43.76 26.22 -22.85
N LEU A 109 43.90 26.83 -21.67
CA LEU A 109 44.67 28.07 -21.52
C LEU A 109 46.16 27.87 -21.88
N MET A 110 46.78 26.78 -21.42
CA MET A 110 48.18 26.48 -21.73
C MET A 110 48.43 26.29 -23.24
N THR A 111 47.53 25.60 -23.93
CA THR A 111 47.68 25.38 -25.39
C THR A 111 47.50 26.67 -26.18
N THR A 112 46.57 27.54 -25.77
CA THR A 112 46.38 28.84 -26.44
C THR A 112 47.57 29.78 -26.27
N THR A 113 48.23 29.83 -25.11
CA THR A 113 49.42 30.67 -24.92
C THR A 113 50.61 30.20 -25.75
N ILE A 114 50.78 28.87 -25.91
CA ILE A 114 51.81 28.30 -26.77
C ILE A 114 51.54 28.65 -28.25
N LEU A 115 50.29 28.55 -28.70
CA LEU A 115 49.90 28.89 -30.08
C LEU A 115 50.13 30.37 -30.41
N VAL A 116 49.83 31.27 -29.47
CA VAL A 116 50.08 32.71 -29.63
C VAL A 116 51.57 33.04 -29.54
N GLY A 117 52.35 32.34 -28.71
CA GLY A 117 53.79 32.58 -28.59
C GLY A 117 54.64 32.01 -29.74
N ILE A 118 54.06 31.17 -30.60
CA ILE A 118 54.70 30.63 -31.80
C ILE A 118 54.51 31.55 -33.03
N PHE A 119 53.58 32.50 -32.98
CA PHE A 119 53.31 33.49 -34.03
C PHE A 119 53.81 34.89 -33.63
#